data_AF-A0A8J3C5X7-F1
#
_entry.id   AF-A0A8J3C5X7-F1
#
_cell.length_a   1.000
_cell.length_b   1.000
_cell.length_c   1.000
_cell.angle_alpha   90.00
_cell.angle_beta   90.00
_cell.angle_gamma   90.00
#
_symmetry.space_group_name_H-M   'P 1'
#
loop_
_entity.id
_entity.type
_entity.pdbx_description
1 polymer ?
#
loop_
_entity_poly.entity_id
_entity_poly.type
_entity_poly.pdbx_seq_one_letter_code
_entity_poly.pdbx_strand_id
1 'polypeptide(L)'
;MAFDTELLPLVSRRPHLLAIGEPYHGEPAFPRLRNRILATLAGHGFRSIAIESDRAAALVVNDYVQGRRDEVDLRTGISHGWGAHPATRELVDWLREHNENVPPTDRVTFHGFDAPTEISGAPSPGPLLRELCEYLGAATTELDRLVGEDDRWTAPEIMYDASRSPGRSPEAAALRGLAEDLRSHLYVDAPRFIGDTSAEAWNRARVLATTTIGLLTYHAAMAEPGTQSQRIGRLLAVRDALMAQNLLDILAVERDRGPVLVSANNAHLQRHPSRWDTHWEGQDLAAQWNGAGSIVSPLLGDKYLYVAGSLGASGPVGLGQPEAGTYEERLGPHTGIFAPPACSDLRARVTDLLGYFPLDAATIETCDAILHIGSEPGAADAAGIASRPGVTETRIEPGSEMPSYTWGDRFFFAGADRMRPFATIVGHDVPGFDERSRLSEPGRYRLNIAVGRAEFRNLFGYGPEEFAGHSDKLDFAQTDHLMPHPAYAVQGWASVVNPGPATADEVERLLEQARARAADREHRRNR
;
A
#
# COMPACT_ATOMS: atom_id res chain seq x y z
N MET A 1 8.55 -12.55 -13.08
CA MET A 1 7.12 -12.34 -13.41
C MET A 1 7.03 -11.35 -14.56
N ALA A 2 5.84 -11.10 -15.12
CA ALA A 2 5.64 -10.17 -16.24
C ALA A 2 6.29 -8.78 -16.01
N PHE A 3 6.21 -8.28 -14.77
CA PHE A 3 6.69 -6.94 -14.42
C PHE A 3 8.21 -6.75 -14.47
N ASP A 4 9.03 -7.78 -14.25
CA ASP A 4 10.48 -7.58 -14.09
C ASP A 4 11.10 -7.01 -15.37
N THR A 5 10.65 -7.51 -16.53
CA THR A 5 11.10 -7.03 -17.84
C THR A 5 10.54 -5.65 -18.17
N GLU A 6 9.30 -5.38 -17.76
CA GLU A 6 8.60 -4.11 -18.01
C GLU A 6 9.11 -2.96 -17.11
N LEU A 7 9.70 -3.29 -15.96
CA LEU A 7 10.37 -2.33 -15.08
C LEU A 7 11.71 -1.84 -15.65
N LEU A 8 12.44 -2.67 -16.40
CA LEU A 8 13.78 -2.34 -16.89
C LEU A 8 13.83 -1.06 -17.76
N PRO A 9 12.90 -0.81 -18.69
CA PRO A 9 12.82 0.46 -19.42
C PRO A 9 12.70 1.67 -18.50
N LEU A 10 11.90 1.58 -17.42
CA LEU A 10 11.71 2.67 -16.47
C LEU A 10 13.00 2.95 -15.67
N VAL A 11 13.63 1.89 -15.17
CA VAL A 11 14.92 1.97 -14.46
C VAL A 11 16.01 2.57 -15.35
N SER A 12 16.04 2.21 -16.64
CA SER A 12 17.06 2.67 -17.60
C SER A 12 17.04 4.19 -17.82
N ARG A 13 15.92 4.87 -17.53
CA ARG A 13 15.79 6.33 -17.56
C ARG A 13 16.52 7.03 -16.40
N ARG A 14 17.02 6.27 -15.42
CA ARG A 14 17.75 6.75 -14.24
C ARG A 14 16.95 7.83 -13.48
N PRO A 15 15.77 7.48 -12.94
CA PRO A 15 15.00 8.37 -12.07
C PRO A 15 15.80 8.73 -10.82
N HIS A 16 15.50 9.89 -10.23
CA HIS A 16 15.80 10.11 -8.81
C HIS A 16 14.64 9.58 -7.95
N LEU A 17 13.42 9.69 -8.47
CA LEU A 17 12.20 9.26 -7.83
C LEU A 17 11.35 8.45 -8.81
N LEU A 18 11.04 7.21 -8.46
CA LEU A 18 10.05 6.38 -9.16
C LEU A 18 8.81 6.27 -8.29
N ALA A 19 7.74 6.96 -8.67
CA ALA A 19 6.46 6.99 -7.99
C ALA A 19 5.54 5.92 -8.57
N ILE A 20 5.06 5.01 -7.72
CA ILE A 20 4.06 3.99 -8.08
C ILE A 20 2.75 4.29 -7.33
N GLY A 21 1.70 4.54 -8.09
CA GLY A 21 0.37 4.82 -7.57
C GLY A 21 -0.47 3.56 -7.37
N GLU A 22 -1.51 3.68 -6.54
CA GLU A 22 -2.64 2.76 -6.49
C GLU A 22 -3.96 3.55 -6.59
N PRO A 23 -4.98 3.02 -7.28
CA PRO A 23 -6.27 3.69 -7.43
C PRO A 23 -7.13 3.55 -6.17
N TYR A 24 -6.84 2.56 -5.31
CA TYR A 24 -7.66 2.23 -4.16
C TYR A 24 -6.88 1.49 -3.08
N HIS A 25 -6.88 2.02 -1.85
CA HIS A 25 -6.18 1.42 -0.71
C HIS A 25 -6.81 0.10 -0.24
N GLY A 26 -8.10 -0.13 -0.52
CA GLY A 26 -8.80 -1.33 -0.07
C GLY A 26 -8.46 -2.60 -0.86
N GLU A 27 -7.72 -2.48 -1.98
CA GLU A 27 -7.30 -3.64 -2.76
C GLU A 27 -5.96 -4.22 -2.22
N PRO A 28 -5.97 -5.41 -1.60
CA PRO A 28 -4.79 -5.97 -0.92
C PRO A 28 -3.63 -6.35 -1.86
N ALA A 29 -3.87 -6.47 -3.16
CA ALA A 29 -2.82 -6.81 -4.13
C ALA A 29 -1.79 -5.69 -4.35
N PHE A 30 -2.18 -4.40 -4.34
CA PHE A 30 -1.25 -3.30 -4.59
C PHE A 30 -0.11 -3.20 -3.57
N PRO A 31 -0.35 -3.26 -2.25
CA PRO A 31 0.71 -3.33 -1.24
C PRO A 31 1.72 -4.46 -1.47
N ARG A 32 1.26 -5.62 -1.97
CA ARG A 32 2.13 -6.78 -2.25
C ARG A 32 2.92 -6.61 -3.54
N LEU A 33 2.28 -6.08 -4.58
CA LEU A 33 2.96 -5.70 -5.82
C LEU A 33 4.08 -4.69 -5.54
N ARG A 34 3.83 -3.67 -4.72
CA ARG A 34 4.83 -2.70 -4.26
C ARG A 34 6.03 -3.35 -3.58
N ASN A 35 5.81 -4.34 -2.70
CA ASN A 35 6.91 -5.08 -2.07
C ASN A 35 7.74 -5.83 -3.11
N ARG A 36 7.06 -6.50 -4.05
CA ARG A 36 7.72 -7.28 -5.09
C ARG A 36 8.54 -6.40 -6.04
N ILE A 37 7.97 -5.25 -6.44
CA ILE A 37 8.64 -4.25 -7.25
C ILE A 37 9.89 -3.73 -6.52
N LEU A 38 9.79 -3.39 -5.23
CA LEU A 38 10.95 -2.96 -4.44
C LEU A 38 12.05 -4.01 -4.44
N ALA A 39 11.71 -5.28 -4.22
CA ALA A 39 12.68 -6.37 -4.22
C ALA A 39 13.45 -6.48 -5.55
N THR A 40 12.75 -6.32 -6.68
CA THR A 40 13.38 -6.25 -8.01
C THR A 40 14.25 -4.99 -8.16
N LEU A 41 13.77 -3.83 -7.71
CA LEU A 41 14.46 -2.54 -7.84
C LEU A 41 15.72 -2.43 -6.96
N ALA A 42 15.77 -3.12 -5.81
CA ALA A 42 16.96 -3.16 -4.96
C ALA A 42 18.18 -3.73 -5.72
N GLY A 43 17.95 -4.75 -6.57
CA GLY A 43 18.94 -5.29 -7.50
C GLY A 43 19.37 -4.33 -8.62
N HIS A 44 18.67 -3.21 -8.78
CA HIS A 44 18.91 -2.20 -9.81
C HIS A 44 19.34 -0.84 -9.23
N GLY A 45 19.89 -0.84 -8.02
CA GLY A 45 20.51 0.35 -7.42
C GLY A 45 19.56 1.23 -6.59
N PHE A 46 18.30 0.85 -6.42
CA PHE A 46 17.43 1.54 -5.46
C PHE A 46 17.89 1.26 -4.03
N ARG A 47 17.91 2.30 -3.19
CA ARG A 47 18.40 2.22 -1.80
C ARG A 47 17.43 2.81 -0.79
N SER A 48 16.24 3.20 -1.22
CA SER A 48 15.26 3.83 -0.33
C SER A 48 13.85 3.54 -0.82
N ILE A 49 12.93 3.36 0.13
CA ILE A 49 11.49 3.37 -0.12
C ILE A 49 10.83 4.45 0.74
N ALA A 50 9.93 5.22 0.14
CA ALA A 50 9.02 6.12 0.83
C ALA A 50 7.57 5.70 0.62
N ILE A 51 6.81 5.55 1.71
CA ILE A 51 5.38 5.18 1.65
C ILE A 51 4.50 6.29 2.24
N GLU A 52 3.22 6.30 1.86
CA GLU A 52 2.17 7.17 2.39
C GLU A 52 1.90 6.88 3.88
N SER A 53 2.83 7.35 4.72
CA SER A 53 2.81 7.20 6.16
C SER A 53 3.58 8.35 6.80
N ASP A 54 3.25 8.68 8.05
CA ASP A 54 3.91 9.73 8.83
C ASP A 54 5.45 9.59 8.81
N ARG A 55 6.09 10.66 8.35
CA ARG A 55 7.54 10.82 8.25
C ARG A 55 8.27 10.60 9.58
N ALA A 56 7.73 11.10 10.69
CA ALA A 56 8.36 10.98 12.01
C ALA A 56 8.15 9.58 12.59
N ALA A 57 6.92 9.05 12.55
CA ALA A 57 6.63 7.68 12.99
C ALA A 57 7.51 6.65 12.28
N ALA A 58 7.72 6.79 10.97
CA ALA A 58 8.52 5.87 10.18
C ALA A 58 10.00 5.79 10.58
N LEU A 59 10.53 6.74 11.38
CA LEU A 59 11.92 6.68 11.86
C LEU A 59 12.18 5.41 12.67
N VAL A 60 11.24 4.96 13.51
CA VAL A 60 11.42 3.73 14.31
C VAL A 60 11.41 2.47 13.45
N VAL A 61 10.66 2.49 12.33
CA VAL A 61 10.67 1.41 11.34
C VAL A 61 12.01 1.39 10.62
N ASN A 62 12.54 2.56 10.26
CA ASN A 62 13.88 2.65 9.66
C ASN A 62 14.96 2.12 10.62
N ASP A 63 14.91 2.46 11.90
CA ASP A 63 15.85 1.94 12.91
C ASP A 63 15.82 0.42 13.00
N TYR A 64 14.63 -0.17 12.95
CA TYR A 64 14.46 -1.61 12.93
C TYR A 64 15.07 -2.24 11.67
N VAL A 65 14.72 -1.77 10.46
CA VAL A 65 15.25 -2.38 9.23
C VAL A 65 16.75 -2.14 9.05
N GLN A 66 17.33 -1.15 9.72
CA GLN A 66 18.77 -0.85 9.68
C GLN A 66 19.60 -1.62 10.72
N GLY A 67 18.99 -2.41 11.60
CA GLY A 67 19.75 -3.15 12.62
C GLY A 67 19.97 -2.40 13.93
N ARG A 68 19.40 -1.20 14.10
CA ARG A 68 19.60 -0.36 15.30
C ARG A 68 18.59 -0.62 16.42
N ARG A 69 17.56 -1.41 16.11
CA ARG A 69 16.48 -1.78 17.02
C ARG A 69 16.08 -3.23 16.74
N ASP A 70 15.77 -3.98 17.79
CA ASP A 70 15.44 -5.40 17.71
C ASP A 70 13.95 -5.66 17.48
N GLU A 71 13.09 -4.75 17.93
CA GLU A 71 11.63 -4.90 17.87
C GLU A 71 10.96 -3.63 17.34
N VAL A 72 9.89 -3.79 16.55
CA VAL A 72 9.10 -2.67 16.02
C VAL A 72 7.61 -2.95 16.13
N ASP A 73 6.87 -1.99 16.64
CA ASP A 73 5.41 -1.98 16.55
C ASP A 73 4.99 -1.18 15.31
N LEU A 74 4.47 -1.89 14.30
CA LEU A 74 4.04 -1.27 13.05
C LEU A 74 2.75 -0.46 13.22
N ARG A 75 1.95 -0.68 14.27
CA ARG A 75 0.73 0.09 14.51
C ARG A 75 1.02 1.55 14.87
N THR A 76 2.22 1.82 15.41
CA THR A 76 2.67 3.15 15.79
C THR A 76 3.76 3.69 14.88
N GLY A 77 4.51 2.82 14.20
CA GLY A 77 5.52 3.21 13.22
C GLY A 77 4.96 3.51 11.82
N ILE A 78 3.71 3.12 11.53
CA ILE A 78 3.05 3.33 10.24
C ILE A 78 1.62 3.85 10.47
N SER A 79 1.29 5.02 9.92
CA SER A 79 0.02 5.73 10.15
C SER A 79 -1.13 5.20 9.29
N HIS A 80 -2.33 5.79 9.43
CA HIS A 80 -3.55 5.46 8.66
C HIS A 80 -4.06 4.02 8.84
N GLY A 81 -3.60 3.32 9.87
CA GLY A 81 -3.92 1.91 10.11
C GLY A 81 -3.18 0.94 9.17
N TRP A 82 -2.36 1.42 8.23
CA TRP A 82 -1.63 0.58 7.28
C TRP A 82 -0.60 -0.36 7.93
N GLY A 83 -0.19 -0.06 9.16
CA GLY A 83 0.63 -0.95 9.99
C GLY A 83 -0.02 -2.30 10.30
N ALA A 84 -1.35 -2.40 10.25
CA ALA A 84 -2.07 -3.66 10.47
C ALA A 84 -2.14 -4.56 9.22
N HIS A 85 -1.86 -4.01 8.03
CA HIS A 85 -1.97 -4.76 6.78
C HIS A 85 -0.83 -5.80 6.67
N PRO A 86 -1.11 -7.08 6.36
CA PRO A 86 -0.09 -8.13 6.31
C PRO A 86 1.10 -7.81 5.37
N ALA A 87 0.82 -7.26 4.20
CA ALA A 87 1.87 -6.85 3.25
C ALA A 87 2.85 -5.81 3.83
N THR A 88 2.42 -5.01 4.81
CA THR A 88 3.32 -4.05 5.47
C THR A 88 4.33 -4.77 6.36
N ARG A 89 3.89 -5.77 7.14
CA ARG A 89 4.80 -6.60 7.93
C ARG A 89 5.78 -7.36 7.04
N GLU A 90 5.29 -7.92 5.94
CA GLU A 90 6.13 -8.61 4.95
C GLU A 90 7.20 -7.70 4.33
N LEU A 91 6.86 -6.43 4.05
CA LEU A 91 7.81 -5.44 3.56
C LEU A 91 8.93 -5.20 4.58
N VAL A 92 8.57 -4.94 5.83
CA VAL A 92 9.53 -4.59 6.88
C VAL A 92 10.40 -5.81 7.25
N ASP A 93 9.84 -7.02 7.25
CA ASP A 93 10.61 -8.26 7.43
C ASP A 93 11.60 -8.47 6.29
N TRP A 94 11.15 -8.33 5.05
CA TRP A 94 12.03 -8.46 3.89
C TRP A 94 13.15 -7.42 3.91
N LEU A 95 12.85 -6.17 4.26
CA LEU A 95 13.85 -5.11 4.40
C LEU A 95 14.89 -5.45 5.47
N ARG A 96 14.45 -5.94 6.64
CA ARG A 96 15.35 -6.36 7.71
C ARG A 96 16.28 -7.47 7.25
N GLU A 97 15.72 -8.55 6.70
CA GLU A 97 16.48 -9.70 6.20
C GLU A 97 17.45 -9.28 5.08
N HIS A 98 17.00 -8.47 4.12
CA HIS A 98 17.84 -7.96 3.04
C HIS A 98 19.02 -7.15 3.58
N ASN A 99 18.75 -6.20 4.49
CA ASN A 99 19.75 -5.29 5.02
C ASN A 99 20.81 -5.96 5.91
N GLU A 100 20.48 -7.08 6.56
CA GLU A 100 21.44 -7.89 7.30
C GLU A 100 22.47 -8.56 6.40
N ASN A 101 22.12 -8.82 5.14
CA ASN A 101 22.94 -9.55 4.18
C ASN A 101 23.73 -8.65 3.22
N VAL A 102 23.62 -7.32 3.35
CA VAL A 102 24.33 -6.35 2.48
C VAL A 102 25.14 -5.34 3.30
N PRO A 103 26.21 -4.75 2.72
CA PRO A 103 26.97 -3.69 3.37
C PRO A 103 26.10 -2.47 3.72
N PRO A 104 26.44 -1.68 4.76
CA PRO A 104 25.66 -0.51 5.16
C PRO A 104 25.35 0.49 4.03
N THR A 105 26.25 0.65 3.07
CA THR A 105 26.07 1.51 1.89
C THR A 105 24.97 1.03 0.96
N ASP A 106 24.72 -0.28 0.92
CA ASP A 106 23.75 -0.92 0.04
C ASP A 106 22.41 -1.25 0.69
N ARG A 107 22.28 -1.01 2.00
CA ARG A 107 21.02 -1.21 2.74
C ARG A 107 19.90 -0.33 2.19
N VAL A 108 18.69 -0.85 2.13
CA VAL A 108 17.50 -0.08 1.76
C VAL A 108 16.97 0.66 3.00
N THR A 109 16.87 1.99 2.93
CA THR A 109 16.25 2.82 3.97
C THR A 109 14.74 2.89 3.81
N PHE A 110 14.05 2.96 4.94
CA PHE A 110 12.59 3.08 5.00
C PHE A 110 12.19 4.50 5.40
N HIS A 111 11.20 5.04 4.71
CA HIS A 111 10.69 6.38 4.93
C HIS A 111 9.16 6.39 4.89
N GLY A 112 8.56 7.11 5.83
CA GLY A 112 7.27 7.75 5.61
C GLY A 112 7.54 9.07 4.89
N PHE A 113 6.63 9.52 4.03
CA PHE A 113 6.69 10.87 3.47
C PHE A 113 5.45 11.71 3.78
N ASP A 114 4.49 11.18 4.52
CA ASP A 114 3.29 11.91 4.93
C ASP A 114 3.54 12.81 6.14
N ALA A 115 2.66 13.78 6.33
CA ALA A 115 2.55 14.50 7.59
C ALA A 115 1.91 13.58 8.66
N PRO A 116 2.13 13.85 9.96
CA PRO A 116 1.42 13.21 11.06
C PRO A 116 -0.02 13.73 11.07
N THR A 117 -0.81 13.32 10.09
CA THR A 117 -2.23 13.69 9.93
C THR A 117 -3.00 12.42 9.67
N GLU A 118 -4.15 12.26 10.30
CA GLU A 118 -5.08 11.15 10.09
C GLU A 118 -6.30 11.67 9.32
N ILE A 119 -7.08 10.76 8.75
CA ILE A 119 -8.24 11.11 7.89
C ILE A 119 -9.22 12.05 8.61
N SER A 120 -9.47 11.83 9.90
CA SER A 120 -10.44 12.58 10.71
C SER A 120 -9.81 13.33 11.89
N GLY A 121 -8.48 13.49 11.93
CA GLY A 121 -7.83 14.15 13.04
C GLY A 121 -6.35 14.43 12.84
N ALA A 122 -5.72 15.09 13.81
CA ALA A 122 -4.29 15.29 13.85
C ALA A 122 -3.80 15.17 15.29
N PRO A 123 -2.61 14.60 15.53
CA PRO A 123 -2.05 14.45 16.87
C PRO A 123 -1.66 15.81 17.47
N SER A 124 -1.46 15.80 18.78
CA SER A 124 -0.81 16.91 19.49
C SER A 124 0.65 17.05 19.02
N PRO A 125 1.18 18.29 18.89
CA PRO A 125 2.59 18.51 18.58
C PRO A 125 3.53 18.23 19.77
N GLY A 126 2.98 18.08 20.98
CA GLY A 126 3.74 17.97 22.23
C GLY A 126 4.76 16.82 22.27
N PRO A 127 4.38 15.57 21.93
CA PRO A 127 5.31 14.45 21.94
C PRO A 127 6.57 14.67 21.06
N LEU A 128 6.38 15.11 19.81
CA LEU A 128 7.49 15.35 18.87
C LEU A 128 8.39 16.50 19.34
N LEU A 129 7.79 17.55 19.89
CA LEU A 129 8.52 18.68 20.46
C LEU A 129 9.35 18.29 21.68
N ARG A 130 8.81 17.45 22.57
CA ARG A 130 9.53 16.97 23.75
C ARG A 130 10.74 16.12 23.36
N GLU A 131 10.59 15.23 22.37
CA GLU A 131 11.71 14.45 21.81
C GLU A 131 12.79 15.36 21.19
N LEU A 132 12.38 16.41 20.45
CA LEU A 132 13.32 17.40 19.91
C LEU A 132 14.05 18.18 21.02
N CYS A 133 13.35 18.63 22.06
CA CYS A 133 13.95 19.33 23.19
C CYS A 133 14.93 18.44 23.95
N GLU A 134 14.62 17.15 24.12
CA GLU A 134 15.52 16.18 24.75
C GLU A 134 16.84 16.08 24.00
N TYR A 135 16.79 15.92 22.66
CA TYR A 135 18.00 15.87 21.84
C TYR A 135 18.83 17.17 21.92
N LEU A 136 18.17 18.33 21.98
CA LEU A 136 18.83 19.63 22.06
C LEU A 136 19.30 20.01 23.47
N GLY A 137 18.92 19.24 24.50
CA GLY A 137 19.14 19.62 25.90
C GLY A 137 18.37 20.87 26.33
N ALA A 138 17.22 21.14 25.69
CA ALA A 138 16.39 22.31 25.95
C ALA A 138 15.32 22.04 27.02
N ALA A 139 14.95 23.07 27.79
CA ALA A 139 13.90 22.97 28.80
C ALA A 139 12.50 22.87 28.18
N THR A 140 11.61 22.05 28.76
CA THR A 140 10.23 21.86 28.27
C THR A 140 9.19 22.67 29.04
N THR A 141 9.54 23.40 30.10
CA THR A 141 8.54 24.07 30.96
C THR A 141 7.63 25.05 30.20
N GLU A 142 8.21 25.87 29.32
CA GLU A 142 7.41 26.79 28.48
C GLU A 142 6.64 26.01 27.40
N LEU A 143 7.25 24.99 26.83
CA LEU A 143 6.64 24.09 25.85
C LEU A 143 5.36 23.46 26.41
N ASP A 144 5.45 22.81 27.56
CA ASP A 144 4.35 22.08 28.19
C ASP A 144 3.18 23.04 28.53
N ARG A 145 3.50 24.27 28.96
CA ARG A 145 2.50 25.33 29.20
C ARG A 145 1.78 25.73 27.91
N LEU A 146 2.51 25.86 26.81
CA LEU A 146 1.95 26.30 25.53
C LEU A 146 1.15 25.18 24.83
N VAL A 147 1.63 23.94 24.89
CA VAL A 147 0.91 22.76 24.36
C VAL A 147 -0.40 22.58 25.12
N GLY A 148 -0.36 22.56 26.46
CA GLY A 148 -1.51 22.23 27.30
C GLY A 148 -1.93 20.77 27.18
N GLU A 149 -3.19 20.47 27.51
CA GLU A 149 -3.75 19.12 27.39
C GLU A 149 -3.81 18.65 25.93
N ASP A 150 -3.41 17.41 25.65
CA ASP A 150 -3.35 16.88 24.28
C ASP A 150 -4.74 16.84 23.59
N ASP A 151 -5.81 16.60 24.35
CA ASP A 151 -7.20 16.50 23.86
C ASP A 151 -7.68 17.77 23.12
N ARG A 152 -7.10 18.93 23.43
CA ARG A 152 -7.44 20.17 22.73
C ARG A 152 -6.99 20.17 21.27
N TRP A 153 -6.05 19.29 20.90
CA TRP A 153 -5.52 19.15 19.54
C TRP A 153 -6.17 17.98 18.80
N THR A 154 -6.58 16.94 19.53
CA THR A 154 -6.99 15.64 18.95
C THR A 154 -8.50 15.40 18.93
N ALA A 155 -9.31 16.25 19.58
CA ALA A 155 -10.76 16.08 19.59
C ALA A 155 -11.35 16.03 18.16
N PRO A 156 -12.18 15.03 17.80
CA PRO A 156 -12.63 14.81 16.41
C PRO A 156 -13.34 16.03 15.79
N GLU A 157 -14.14 16.72 16.59
CA GLU A 157 -14.89 17.93 16.24
C GLU A 157 -14.02 19.07 15.71
N ILE A 158 -12.71 19.10 16.00
CA ILE A 158 -11.76 20.11 15.50
C ILE A 158 -11.68 20.05 13.96
N MET A 159 -11.75 18.85 13.38
CA MET A 159 -11.74 18.65 11.93
C MET A 159 -12.95 19.32 11.27
N TYR A 160 -14.10 19.39 11.93
CA TYR A 160 -15.38 19.84 11.36
C TYR A 160 -15.81 21.24 11.83
N ASP A 161 -15.25 21.75 12.92
CA ASP A 161 -15.52 23.08 13.44
C ASP A 161 -14.22 23.86 13.66
N ALA A 162 -13.98 24.84 12.79
CA ALA A 162 -12.81 25.70 12.87
C ALA A 162 -12.68 26.45 14.21
N SER A 163 -13.80 26.76 14.87
CA SER A 163 -13.81 27.49 16.15
C SER A 163 -13.32 26.64 17.32
N ARG A 164 -13.35 25.31 17.17
CA ARG A 164 -12.84 24.35 18.16
C ARG A 164 -11.32 24.18 18.06
N SER A 165 -10.71 24.53 16.93
CA SER A 165 -9.30 24.27 16.71
C SER A 165 -8.39 25.29 17.39
N PRO A 166 -7.37 24.85 18.14
CA PRO A 166 -6.42 25.74 18.80
C PRO A 166 -5.40 26.34 17.81
N GLY A 167 -5.36 25.92 16.55
CA GLY A 167 -4.23 26.17 15.64
C GLY A 167 -3.93 27.62 15.30
N ARG A 168 -4.88 28.55 15.55
CA ARG A 168 -4.69 30.00 15.40
C ARG A 168 -4.72 30.77 16.72
N SER A 169 -4.66 30.07 17.85
CA SER A 169 -4.50 30.69 19.17
C SER A 169 -3.13 31.36 19.32
N PRO A 170 -2.99 32.35 20.22
CA PRO A 170 -1.69 32.92 20.57
C PRO A 170 -0.68 31.86 21.01
N GLU A 171 -1.13 30.83 21.75
CA GLU A 171 -0.30 29.72 22.20
C GLU A 171 0.23 28.89 21.02
N ALA A 172 -0.63 28.56 20.04
CA ALA A 172 -0.21 27.83 18.83
C ALA A 172 0.75 28.65 17.96
N ALA A 173 0.56 29.97 17.88
CA ALA A 173 1.49 30.86 17.19
C ALA A 173 2.86 30.91 17.89
N ALA A 174 2.86 30.99 19.23
CA ALA A 174 4.08 30.93 20.04
C ALA A 174 4.79 29.58 19.91
N LEU A 175 4.05 28.45 19.90
CA LEU A 175 4.61 27.12 19.64
C LEU A 175 5.29 27.02 18.28
N ARG A 176 4.72 27.61 17.24
CA ARG A 176 5.34 27.61 15.91
C ARG A 176 6.65 28.42 15.93
N GLY A 177 6.67 29.57 16.60
CA GLY A 177 7.90 30.35 16.82
C GLY A 177 8.96 29.56 17.58
N LEU A 178 8.58 28.90 18.67
CA LEU A 178 9.48 28.05 19.45
C LEU A 178 10.04 26.88 18.62
N ALA A 179 9.20 26.21 17.81
CA ALA A 179 9.64 25.13 16.93
C ALA A 179 10.65 25.62 15.87
N GLU A 180 10.47 26.83 15.35
CA GLU A 180 11.40 27.49 14.43
C GLU A 180 12.74 27.85 15.10
N ASP A 181 12.71 28.33 16.34
CA ASP A 181 13.91 28.61 17.14
C ASP A 181 14.68 27.32 17.45
N LEU A 182 14.00 26.25 17.83
CA LEU A 182 14.60 24.92 18.05
C LEU A 182 15.24 24.39 16.76
N ARG A 183 14.57 24.54 15.62
CA ARG A 183 15.14 24.19 14.31
C ARG A 183 16.40 24.99 14.02
N SER A 184 16.39 26.29 14.28
CA SER A 184 17.56 27.15 14.06
C SER A 184 18.74 26.74 14.96
N HIS A 185 18.47 26.45 16.24
CA HIS A 185 19.48 25.98 17.19
C HIS A 185 20.13 24.66 16.73
N LEU A 186 19.34 23.73 16.19
CA LEU A 186 19.85 22.47 15.62
C LEU A 186 20.94 22.71 14.54
N TYR A 187 20.80 23.77 13.72
CA TYR A 187 21.77 24.11 12.68
C TYR A 187 22.96 24.92 13.20
N VAL A 188 22.73 25.88 14.10
CA VAL A 188 23.80 26.72 14.67
C VAL A 188 24.88 25.86 15.30
N ASP A 189 24.48 24.83 16.04
CA ASP A 189 25.38 23.95 16.78
C ASP A 189 25.56 22.57 16.11
N ALA A 190 25.22 22.42 14.83
CA ALA A 190 25.26 21.13 14.13
C ALA A 190 26.59 20.37 14.28
N PRO A 191 27.79 20.99 14.15
CA PRO A 191 29.04 20.27 14.35
C PRO A 191 29.19 19.68 15.75
N ARG A 192 28.71 20.39 16.79
CA ARG A 192 28.73 19.93 18.18
C ARG A 192 27.77 18.77 18.36
N PHE A 193 26.50 18.95 17.98
CA PHE A 193 25.49 17.89 18.12
C PHE A 193 25.86 16.61 17.38
N ILE A 194 26.40 16.72 16.17
CA ILE A 194 26.88 15.57 15.39
C ILE A 194 28.09 14.90 16.06
N GLY A 195 29.03 15.69 16.60
CA GLY A 195 30.20 15.18 17.31
C GLY A 195 29.84 14.49 18.64
N ASP A 196 28.86 15.01 19.36
CA ASP A 196 28.37 14.46 20.63
C ASP A 196 27.48 13.21 20.43
N THR A 197 26.81 13.11 19.28
CA THR A 197 25.87 12.02 18.96
C THR A 197 26.23 11.33 17.64
N SER A 198 25.59 11.72 16.53
CA SER A 198 25.89 11.27 15.17
C SER A 198 25.15 12.12 14.13
N ALA A 199 25.56 12.02 12.87
CA ALA A 199 24.83 12.62 11.74
C ALA A 199 23.41 12.03 11.59
N GLU A 200 23.22 10.77 12.00
CA GLU A 200 21.91 10.11 11.99
C GLU A 200 20.96 10.71 13.03
N ALA A 201 21.43 10.84 14.28
CA ALA A 201 20.65 11.45 15.35
C ALA A 201 20.31 12.92 15.05
N TRP A 202 21.25 13.66 14.44
CA TRP A 202 21.00 15.02 13.98
C TRP A 202 19.93 15.07 12.87
N ASN A 203 19.97 14.16 11.90
CA ASN A 203 18.93 14.06 10.87
C ASN A 203 17.57 13.67 11.45
N ARG A 204 17.55 12.81 12.49
CA ARG A 204 16.32 12.49 13.22
C ARG A 204 15.71 13.75 13.84
N ALA A 205 16.50 14.52 14.56
CA ALA A 205 16.06 15.79 15.15
C ALA A 205 15.57 16.80 14.09
N ARG A 206 16.24 16.83 12.92
CA ARG A 206 15.82 17.65 11.78
C ARG A 206 14.45 17.24 11.22
N VAL A 207 14.18 15.94 11.15
CA VAL A 207 12.85 15.41 10.79
C VAL A 207 11.82 15.84 11.82
N LEU A 208 12.07 15.64 13.12
CA LEU A 208 11.13 16.05 14.19
C LEU A 208 10.80 17.55 14.15
N ALA A 209 11.80 18.40 13.92
CA ALA A 209 11.62 19.84 13.81
C ALA A 209 10.72 20.21 12.62
N THR A 210 11.02 19.70 11.42
CA THR A 210 10.23 19.97 10.21
C THR A 210 8.81 19.42 10.33
N THR A 211 8.66 18.19 10.83
CA THR A 211 7.36 17.55 11.03
C THR A 211 6.49 18.34 12.01
N THR A 212 7.07 18.82 13.13
CA THR A 212 6.34 19.63 14.11
C THR A 212 5.87 20.96 13.52
N ILE A 213 6.73 21.67 12.79
CA ILE A 213 6.37 22.94 12.13
C ILE A 213 5.24 22.70 11.12
N GLY A 214 5.32 21.61 10.35
CA GLY A 214 4.26 21.18 9.43
C GLY A 214 2.95 20.88 10.15
N LEU A 215 2.98 20.11 11.24
CA LEU A 215 1.81 19.77 12.05
C LEU A 215 1.14 21.03 12.65
N LEU A 216 1.92 21.97 13.19
CA LEU A 216 1.40 23.25 13.67
C LEU A 216 0.82 24.12 12.54
N THR A 217 1.35 23.99 11.32
CA THR A 217 0.81 24.66 10.12
C THR A 217 -0.53 24.03 9.72
N TYR A 218 -0.63 22.71 9.75
CA TYR A 218 -1.86 21.97 9.51
C TYR A 218 -2.97 22.33 10.52
N HIS A 219 -2.64 22.38 11.82
CA HIS A 219 -3.56 22.85 12.85
C HIS A 219 -4.05 24.28 12.59
N ALA A 220 -3.19 25.19 12.14
CA ALA A 220 -3.63 26.55 11.78
C ALA A 220 -4.56 26.59 10.56
N ALA A 221 -4.32 25.73 9.57
CA ALA A 221 -5.21 25.58 8.42
C ALA A 221 -6.59 25.02 8.82
N MET A 222 -6.61 24.13 9.82
CA MET A 222 -7.84 23.55 10.38
C MET A 222 -8.70 24.58 11.13
N ALA A 223 -8.05 25.50 11.82
CA ALA A 223 -8.66 26.62 12.53
C ALA A 223 -9.12 27.78 11.63
N GLU A 224 -8.87 27.70 10.32
CA GLU A 224 -9.32 28.73 9.39
C GLU A 224 -10.78 28.48 8.95
N PRO A 225 -11.70 29.46 9.14
CA PRO A 225 -13.10 29.32 8.74
C PRO A 225 -13.27 29.07 7.23
N GLY A 226 -14.44 28.55 6.86
CA GLY A 226 -14.83 28.29 5.48
C GLY A 226 -15.99 27.30 5.39
N THR A 227 -16.51 27.08 4.19
CA THR A 227 -17.42 25.94 3.94
C THR A 227 -16.67 24.62 4.16
N GLN A 228 -17.37 23.52 4.38
CA GLN A 228 -16.70 22.23 4.60
C GLN A 228 -15.79 21.84 3.43
N SER A 229 -16.24 22.01 2.18
CA SER A 229 -15.42 21.80 0.98
C SER A 229 -14.15 22.65 0.96
N GLN A 230 -14.24 23.94 1.32
CA GLN A 230 -13.07 24.83 1.38
C GLN A 230 -12.10 24.39 2.47
N ARG A 231 -12.61 24.00 3.65
CA ARG A 231 -11.79 23.53 4.77
C ARG A 231 -11.07 22.24 4.42
N ILE A 232 -11.79 21.23 3.94
CA ILE A 232 -11.21 19.94 3.52
C ILE A 232 -10.20 20.13 2.37
N GLY A 233 -10.55 20.90 1.34
CA GLY A 233 -9.62 21.20 0.24
C GLY A 233 -8.33 21.89 0.70
N ARG A 234 -8.42 22.82 1.67
CA ARG A 234 -7.25 23.47 2.28
C ARG A 234 -6.39 22.46 3.05
N LEU A 235 -7.01 21.57 3.82
CA LEU A 235 -6.29 20.56 4.60
C LEU A 235 -5.57 19.56 3.69
N LEU A 236 -6.23 19.07 2.64
CA LEU A 236 -5.61 18.23 1.60
C LEU A 236 -4.41 18.93 0.95
N ALA A 237 -4.58 20.21 0.57
CA ALA A 237 -3.49 21.00 -0.01
C ALA A 237 -2.29 21.18 0.93
N VAL A 238 -2.52 21.41 2.23
CA VAL A 238 -1.45 21.53 3.22
C VAL A 238 -0.77 20.18 3.45
N ARG A 239 -1.52 19.08 3.59
CA ARG A 239 -0.97 17.73 3.72
C ARG A 239 -0.05 17.39 2.54
N ASP A 240 -0.52 17.58 1.31
CA ASP A 240 0.28 17.28 0.10
C ASP A 240 1.48 18.23 -0.08
N ALA A 241 1.38 19.48 0.35
CA ALA A 241 2.54 20.38 0.37
C ALA A 241 3.62 19.91 1.36
N LEU A 242 3.23 19.36 2.51
CA LEU A 242 4.16 18.75 3.47
C LEU A 242 4.73 17.43 2.93
N MET A 243 3.90 16.61 2.26
CA MET A 243 4.36 15.40 1.55
C MET A 243 5.41 15.72 0.50
N ALA A 244 5.19 16.75 -0.32
CA ALA A 244 6.15 17.21 -1.31
C ALA A 244 7.48 17.65 -0.67
N GLN A 245 7.43 18.43 0.42
CA GLN A 245 8.63 18.84 1.17
C GLN A 245 9.39 17.64 1.73
N ASN A 246 8.68 16.66 2.31
CA ASN A 246 9.27 15.44 2.81
C ASN A 246 9.96 14.62 1.71
N LEU A 247 9.34 14.50 0.52
CA LEU A 247 9.96 13.82 -0.62
C LEU A 247 11.24 14.50 -1.09
N LEU A 248 11.24 15.84 -1.20
CA LEU A 248 12.43 16.61 -1.56
C LEU A 248 13.53 16.46 -0.52
N ASP A 249 13.17 16.42 0.76
CA ASP A 249 14.12 16.19 1.85
C ASP A 249 14.72 14.77 1.84
N ILE A 250 13.88 13.75 1.61
CA ILE A 250 14.34 12.37 1.44
C ILE A 250 15.34 12.29 0.28
N LEU A 251 15.02 12.90 -0.86
CA LEU A 251 15.93 12.94 -2.02
C LEU A 251 17.25 13.64 -1.71
N ALA A 252 17.24 14.69 -0.88
CA ALA A 252 18.46 15.35 -0.46
C ALA A 252 19.35 14.45 0.42
N VAL A 253 18.75 13.69 1.34
CA VAL A 253 19.45 12.73 2.21
C VAL A 253 19.97 11.53 1.43
N GLU A 254 19.22 11.05 0.45
CA GLU A 254 19.49 9.81 -0.29
C GLU A 254 20.26 10.06 -1.62
N ARG A 255 20.60 11.32 -1.91
CA ARG A 255 21.16 11.78 -3.19
C ARG A 255 22.31 10.92 -3.73
N ASP A 256 23.21 10.48 -2.86
CA ASP A 256 24.42 9.74 -3.23
C ASP A 256 24.28 8.22 -3.04
N ARG A 257 23.09 7.73 -2.66
CA ARG A 257 22.82 6.32 -2.37
C ARG A 257 22.08 5.63 -3.52
N GLY A 258 21.20 6.35 -4.21
CA GLY A 258 20.48 5.82 -5.37
C GLY A 258 19.07 6.39 -5.48
N PRO A 259 18.25 5.87 -6.41
CA PRO A 259 16.87 6.30 -6.57
C PRO A 259 16.00 5.87 -5.39
N VAL A 260 14.94 6.65 -5.16
CA VAL A 260 13.89 6.37 -4.17
C VAL A 260 12.65 5.80 -4.87
N LEU A 261 12.16 4.67 -4.39
CA LEU A 261 10.82 4.17 -4.74
C LEU A 261 9.79 4.88 -3.85
N VAL A 262 8.75 5.47 -4.43
CA VAL A 262 7.66 6.12 -3.70
C VAL A 262 6.36 5.38 -3.97
N SER A 263 5.58 5.07 -2.93
CA SER A 263 4.29 4.39 -3.07
C SER A 263 3.19 5.07 -2.24
N ALA A 264 2.09 5.41 -2.91
CA ALA A 264 0.93 6.10 -2.33
C ALA A 264 -0.27 6.00 -3.27
N ASN A 265 -1.41 6.57 -2.88
CA ASN A 265 -2.53 6.73 -3.79
C ASN A 265 -2.16 7.54 -5.06
N ASN A 266 -2.78 7.23 -6.19
CA ASN A 266 -2.67 8.00 -7.43
C ASN A 266 -2.86 9.51 -7.21
N ALA A 267 -3.86 9.88 -6.38
CA ALA A 267 -4.18 11.27 -6.07
C ALA A 267 -3.03 12.05 -5.40
N HIS A 268 -2.07 11.37 -4.77
CA HIS A 268 -0.88 12.01 -4.20
C HIS A 268 0.28 12.11 -5.19
N LEU A 269 0.33 11.26 -6.22
CA LEU A 269 1.51 11.08 -7.08
C LEU A 269 1.33 11.58 -8.53
N GLN A 270 0.10 11.81 -8.96
CA GLN A 270 -0.19 12.35 -10.29
C GLN A 270 0.42 13.75 -10.51
N ARG A 271 0.71 14.09 -11.78
CA ARG A 271 1.38 15.35 -12.16
C ARG A 271 0.44 16.55 -12.28
N HIS A 272 -0.88 16.31 -12.32
CA HIS A 272 -1.90 17.35 -12.40
C HIS A 272 -2.62 17.49 -11.06
N PRO A 273 -3.33 18.62 -10.83
CA PRO A 273 -4.14 18.78 -9.62
C PRO A 273 -5.11 17.63 -9.40
N SER A 274 -5.23 17.23 -8.14
CA SER A 274 -6.13 16.19 -7.66
C SER A 274 -7.50 16.77 -7.40
N ARG A 275 -8.52 15.95 -7.58
CA ARG A 275 -9.92 16.33 -7.40
C ARG A 275 -10.65 15.24 -6.63
N TRP A 276 -11.52 15.67 -5.72
CA TRP A 276 -12.38 14.77 -4.97
C TRP A 276 -13.77 15.39 -4.88
N ASP A 277 -14.71 14.81 -5.64
CA ASP A 277 -16.14 15.08 -5.51
C ASP A 277 -16.79 13.84 -4.90
N THR A 278 -17.31 13.95 -3.69
CA THR A 278 -17.85 12.80 -2.96
C THR A 278 -18.98 13.21 -2.04
N HIS A 279 -19.83 12.26 -1.70
CA HIS A 279 -20.70 12.36 -0.54
C HIS A 279 -19.98 11.69 0.64
N TRP A 280 -19.58 12.46 1.65
CA TRP A 280 -18.85 11.96 2.82
C TRP A 280 -19.47 12.49 4.10
N GLU A 281 -19.73 11.59 5.06
CA GLU A 281 -20.39 11.90 6.34
C GLU A 281 -21.69 12.71 6.21
N GLY A 282 -22.51 12.39 5.21
CA GLY A 282 -23.79 13.05 4.98
C GLY A 282 -23.69 14.43 4.29
N GLN A 283 -22.51 14.80 3.79
CA GLN A 283 -22.28 16.09 3.13
C GLN A 283 -21.66 15.90 1.74
N ASP A 284 -22.08 16.73 0.80
CA ASP A 284 -21.44 16.82 -0.52
C ASP A 284 -20.19 17.67 -0.42
N LEU A 285 -19.06 17.06 -0.76
CA LEU A 285 -17.74 17.69 -0.77
C LEU A 285 -17.20 17.76 -2.18
N ALA A 286 -16.57 18.90 -2.47
CA ALA A 286 -15.87 19.13 -3.72
C ALA A 286 -14.57 19.85 -3.40
N ALA A 287 -13.45 19.15 -3.55
CA ALA A 287 -12.12 19.67 -3.29
C ALA A 287 -11.22 19.50 -4.52
N GLN A 288 -10.38 20.50 -4.76
CA GLN A 288 -9.30 20.43 -5.73
C GLN A 288 -8.03 20.97 -5.07
N TRP A 289 -6.91 20.25 -5.22
CA TRP A 289 -5.63 20.65 -4.63
C TRP A 289 -4.47 20.16 -5.50
N ASN A 290 -3.27 20.68 -5.22
CA ASN A 290 -2.04 20.15 -5.82
C ASN A 290 -1.53 19.00 -4.95
N GLY A 291 -1.53 17.79 -5.48
CA GLY A 291 -0.92 16.63 -4.84
C GLY A 291 0.60 16.73 -4.78
N ALA A 292 1.25 15.90 -3.97
CA ALA A 292 2.71 15.90 -3.83
C ALA A 292 3.42 15.72 -5.17
N GLY A 293 2.92 14.85 -6.05
CA GLY A 293 3.42 14.62 -7.39
C GLY A 293 3.30 15.83 -8.32
N SER A 294 2.21 16.61 -8.23
CA SER A 294 2.03 17.81 -9.05
C SER A 294 2.96 18.94 -8.61
N ILE A 295 3.41 18.94 -7.35
CA ILE A 295 4.41 19.87 -6.81
C ILE A 295 5.84 19.42 -7.13
N VAL A 296 6.16 18.13 -6.92
CA VAL A 296 7.53 17.59 -7.04
C VAL A 296 7.95 17.39 -8.50
N SER A 297 7.03 16.94 -9.36
CA SER A 297 7.34 16.66 -10.77
C SER A 297 7.93 17.84 -11.55
N PRO A 298 7.43 19.10 -11.48
CA PRO A 298 8.08 20.22 -12.17
C PRO A 298 9.46 20.58 -11.60
N LEU A 299 9.75 20.25 -10.34
CA LEU A 299 11.05 20.52 -9.69
C LEU A 299 12.12 19.50 -10.10
N LEU A 300 11.71 18.26 -10.41
CA LEU A 300 12.61 17.18 -10.81
C LEU A 300 12.64 16.95 -12.33
N GLY A 301 11.66 17.44 -13.07
CA GLY A 301 11.51 17.19 -14.52
C GLY A 301 11.53 15.70 -14.82
N ASP A 302 12.34 15.29 -15.80
CA ASP A 302 12.48 13.89 -16.25
C ASP A 302 13.05 12.94 -15.18
N LYS A 303 13.48 13.46 -14.01
CA LYS A 303 13.94 12.65 -12.88
C LYS A 303 12.82 12.15 -11.96
N TYR A 304 11.60 12.65 -12.13
CA TYR A 304 10.40 12.12 -11.52
C TYR A 304 9.70 11.21 -12.52
N LEU A 305 9.67 9.90 -12.28
CA LEU A 305 8.89 8.96 -13.08
C LEU A 305 7.63 8.56 -12.34
N TYR A 306 6.49 8.60 -13.02
CA TYR A 306 5.18 8.27 -12.45
C TYR A 306 4.55 7.08 -13.15
N VAL A 307 4.31 6.02 -12.39
CA VAL A 307 3.55 4.83 -12.80
C VAL A 307 2.19 4.89 -12.12
N ALA A 308 1.13 5.14 -12.88
CA ALA A 308 -0.22 5.19 -12.34
C ALA A 308 -0.73 3.78 -12.00
N GLY A 309 -1.42 3.61 -10.88
CA GLY A 309 -2.10 2.37 -10.55
C GLY A 309 -3.46 2.26 -11.23
N SER A 310 -3.86 1.07 -11.65
CA SER A 310 -5.14 0.82 -12.30
C SER A 310 -5.70 -0.55 -11.91
N LEU A 311 -7.01 -0.64 -11.68
CA LEU A 311 -7.69 -1.87 -11.26
C LEU A 311 -8.86 -2.18 -12.21
N GLY A 312 -8.73 -3.27 -12.96
CA GLY A 312 -9.75 -3.75 -13.90
C GLY A 312 -10.98 -4.27 -13.17
N ALA A 313 -10.81 -5.35 -12.38
CA ALA A 313 -11.88 -5.91 -11.56
C ALA A 313 -11.30 -6.55 -10.29
N SER A 314 -12.07 -6.53 -9.21
CA SER A 314 -11.71 -7.20 -7.96
C SER A 314 -12.97 -7.60 -7.19
N GLY A 315 -13.16 -8.91 -7.08
CA GLY A 315 -14.24 -9.50 -6.29
C GLY A 315 -14.16 -9.12 -4.80
N PRO A 316 -13.01 -9.30 -4.12
CA PRO A 316 -12.85 -8.99 -2.69
C PRO A 316 -13.31 -7.58 -2.28
N VAL A 317 -13.13 -6.58 -3.15
CA VAL A 317 -13.55 -5.19 -2.88
C VAL A 317 -14.86 -4.80 -3.55
N GLY A 318 -15.54 -5.73 -4.23
CA GLY A 318 -16.81 -5.51 -4.91
C GLY A 318 -16.72 -4.69 -6.21
N LEU A 319 -15.53 -4.55 -6.80
CA LEU A 319 -15.34 -3.82 -8.05
C LEU A 319 -15.57 -4.75 -9.26
N GLY A 320 -16.66 -4.52 -9.98
CA GLY A 320 -17.04 -5.32 -11.16
C GLY A 320 -16.15 -5.11 -12.39
N GLN A 321 -16.60 -5.62 -13.53
CA GLN A 321 -15.95 -5.39 -14.82
C GLN A 321 -16.01 -3.90 -15.23
N PRO A 322 -14.97 -3.38 -15.90
CA PRO A 322 -14.98 -2.01 -16.40
C PRO A 322 -15.92 -1.89 -17.60
N GLU A 323 -16.59 -0.74 -17.73
CA GLU A 323 -17.51 -0.48 -18.85
C GLU A 323 -16.74 -0.25 -20.16
N ALA A 324 -17.37 -0.57 -21.29
CA ALA A 324 -16.80 -0.32 -22.61
C ALA A 324 -16.41 1.15 -22.81
N GLY A 325 -15.24 1.38 -23.41
CA GLY A 325 -14.72 2.71 -23.68
C GLY A 325 -14.08 3.39 -22.46
N THR A 326 -13.86 2.66 -21.37
CA THR A 326 -13.05 3.15 -20.23
C THR A 326 -11.57 2.82 -20.41
N TYR A 327 -10.70 3.53 -19.70
CA TYR A 327 -9.26 3.25 -19.72
C TYR A 327 -8.93 1.85 -19.20
N GLU A 328 -9.60 1.42 -18.12
CA GLU A 328 -9.44 0.10 -17.52
C GLU A 328 -9.88 -1.02 -18.48
N GLU A 329 -10.97 -0.84 -19.22
CA GLU A 329 -11.39 -1.80 -20.25
C GLU A 329 -10.37 -1.89 -21.39
N ARG A 330 -9.79 -0.75 -21.80
CA ARG A 330 -8.76 -0.71 -22.84
C ARG A 330 -7.46 -1.40 -22.43
N LEU A 331 -7.07 -1.31 -21.17
CA LEU A 331 -5.88 -1.99 -20.63
C LEU A 331 -6.07 -3.51 -20.61
N GLY A 332 -7.32 -3.94 -20.44
CA GLY A 332 -7.74 -5.30 -20.77
C GLY A 332 -7.53 -6.32 -19.64
N PRO A 333 -7.50 -7.61 -19.99
CA PRO A 333 -7.65 -8.68 -19.01
C PRO A 333 -6.39 -8.95 -18.17
N HIS A 334 -5.22 -8.46 -18.57
CA HIS A 334 -3.95 -8.95 -18.02
C HIS A 334 -3.34 -8.00 -17.00
N THR A 335 -2.79 -8.57 -15.93
CA THR A 335 -2.04 -7.84 -14.91
C THR A 335 -0.60 -7.61 -15.40
N GLY A 336 -0.13 -6.35 -15.39
CA GLY A 336 1.14 -5.95 -16.02
C GLY A 336 1.47 -4.47 -15.83
N ILE A 337 2.63 -4.04 -16.33
CA ILE A 337 2.99 -2.63 -16.51
C ILE A 337 2.88 -2.29 -18.00
N PHE A 338 1.98 -1.37 -18.32
CA PHE A 338 1.62 -1.01 -19.69
C PHE A 338 2.01 0.44 -20.01
N ALA A 339 2.22 0.72 -21.30
CA ALA A 339 2.27 2.09 -21.78
C ALA A 339 0.87 2.73 -21.71
N PRO A 340 0.77 4.06 -21.48
CA PRO A 340 -0.52 4.75 -21.51
C PRO A 340 -1.19 4.60 -22.89
N PRO A 341 -2.50 4.32 -22.94
CA PRO A 341 -3.22 4.18 -24.21
C PRO A 341 -3.30 5.52 -24.96
N ALA A 342 -3.01 5.50 -26.27
CA ALA A 342 -2.98 6.71 -27.10
C ALA A 342 -4.36 7.17 -27.65
N CYS A 343 -5.47 6.60 -27.17
CA CYS A 343 -6.81 6.85 -27.73
C CYS A 343 -7.54 7.99 -27.00
N SER A 344 -7.99 9.00 -27.73
CA SER A 344 -8.66 10.18 -27.20
C SER A 344 -10.13 9.96 -26.79
N ASP A 345 -10.76 8.88 -27.25
CA ASP A 345 -12.19 8.65 -27.06
C ASP A 345 -12.51 7.86 -25.78
N LEU A 346 -11.48 7.56 -24.98
CA LEU A 346 -11.61 6.86 -23.71
C LEU A 346 -12.06 7.81 -22.60
N ARG A 347 -12.79 7.27 -21.63
CA ARG A 347 -13.28 8.01 -20.46
C ARG A 347 -12.85 7.36 -19.15
N ALA A 348 -12.89 8.15 -18.09
CA ALA A 348 -12.79 7.61 -16.74
C ALA A 348 -13.95 6.65 -16.45
N ARG A 349 -13.64 5.59 -15.70
CA ARG A 349 -14.62 4.67 -15.14
C ARG A 349 -15.49 5.37 -14.08
N VAL A 350 -16.76 4.98 -13.99
CA VAL A 350 -17.67 5.44 -12.93
C VAL A 350 -17.95 4.30 -11.98
N THR A 351 -17.87 4.56 -10.68
CA THR A 351 -18.13 3.57 -9.63
C THR A 351 -18.61 4.24 -8.35
N ASP A 352 -19.42 3.52 -7.57
CA ASP A 352 -19.87 3.93 -6.25
C ASP A 352 -18.87 3.51 -5.13
N LEU A 353 -17.75 2.90 -5.50
CA LEU A 353 -16.72 2.47 -4.55
C LEU A 353 -16.02 3.69 -3.95
N LEU A 354 -16.40 4.05 -2.72
CA LEU A 354 -15.85 5.20 -2.00
C LEU A 354 -14.33 5.10 -1.86
N GLY A 355 -13.63 6.16 -2.28
CA GLY A 355 -12.16 6.24 -2.22
C GLY A 355 -11.44 5.59 -3.41
N TYR A 356 -12.17 5.10 -4.41
CA TYR A 356 -11.60 4.64 -5.68
C TYR A 356 -11.33 5.82 -6.61
N PHE A 357 -10.09 5.94 -7.09
CA PHE A 357 -9.63 6.97 -8.03
C PHE A 357 -9.33 6.32 -9.39
N PRO A 358 -10.28 6.35 -10.36
CA PRO A 358 -10.07 5.78 -11.70
C PRO A 358 -8.99 6.53 -12.47
N LEU A 359 -8.50 5.91 -13.55
CA LEU A 359 -7.70 6.65 -14.52
C LEU A 359 -8.53 7.74 -15.20
N ASP A 360 -7.94 8.91 -15.39
CA ASP A 360 -8.53 10.02 -16.14
C ASP A 360 -7.60 10.50 -17.27
N ALA A 361 -8.11 11.38 -18.14
CA ALA A 361 -7.37 11.85 -19.30
C ALA A 361 -6.04 12.52 -18.91
N ALA A 362 -6.04 13.35 -17.85
CA ALA A 362 -4.85 14.05 -17.41
C ALA A 362 -3.79 13.08 -16.84
N THR A 363 -4.22 11.99 -16.18
CA THR A 363 -3.34 10.93 -15.71
C THR A 363 -2.71 10.20 -16.89
N ILE A 364 -3.50 9.84 -17.90
CA ILE A 364 -3.00 9.16 -19.10
C ILE A 364 -2.02 10.03 -19.88
N GLU A 365 -2.31 11.32 -20.05
CA GLU A 365 -1.44 12.27 -20.74
C GLU A 365 -0.11 12.49 -20.03
N THR A 366 -0.09 12.31 -18.70
CA THR A 366 1.05 12.69 -17.87
C THR A 366 1.71 11.54 -17.12
N CYS A 367 1.27 10.28 -17.22
CA CYS A 367 2.00 9.15 -16.62
C CYS A 367 3.07 8.59 -17.59
N ASP A 368 4.09 7.95 -17.03
CA ASP A 368 5.13 7.27 -17.82
C ASP A 368 4.76 5.81 -18.14
N ALA A 369 3.99 5.18 -17.26
CA ALA A 369 3.47 3.82 -17.41
C ALA A 369 2.26 3.61 -16.48
N ILE A 370 1.61 2.46 -16.60
CA ILE A 370 0.44 2.08 -15.80
C ILE A 370 0.67 0.69 -15.21
N LEU A 371 0.70 0.57 -13.88
CA LEU A 371 0.62 -0.70 -13.17
C LEU A 371 -0.85 -1.11 -13.09
N HIS A 372 -1.25 -2.03 -13.97
CA HIS A 372 -2.63 -2.48 -14.09
C HIS A 372 -2.81 -3.88 -13.49
N ILE A 373 -3.78 -4.03 -12.59
CA ILE A 373 -4.34 -5.34 -12.22
C ILE A 373 -5.49 -5.62 -13.18
N GLY A 374 -5.38 -6.71 -13.94
CA GLY A 374 -6.25 -7.03 -15.06
C GLY A 374 -7.73 -7.23 -14.68
N SER A 375 -8.59 -7.24 -15.70
CA SER A 375 -10.02 -7.49 -15.55
C SER A 375 -10.42 -8.97 -15.67
N GLU A 376 -9.49 -9.89 -15.97
CA GLU A 376 -9.86 -11.31 -16.09
C GLU A 376 -10.32 -11.91 -14.75
N PRO A 377 -11.21 -12.92 -14.76
CA PRO A 377 -11.66 -13.59 -13.55
C PRO A 377 -10.48 -14.08 -12.69
N GLY A 378 -10.44 -13.63 -11.43
CA GLY A 378 -9.38 -13.95 -10.47
C GLY A 378 -8.06 -13.21 -10.68
N ALA A 379 -8.00 -12.15 -11.50
CA ALA A 379 -6.77 -11.38 -11.73
C ALA A 379 -6.22 -10.72 -10.46
N ALA A 380 -7.08 -10.11 -9.65
CA ALA A 380 -6.70 -9.48 -8.38
C ALA A 380 -6.21 -10.51 -7.37
N ASP A 381 -6.93 -11.62 -7.19
CA ASP A 381 -6.51 -12.74 -6.33
C ASP A 381 -5.17 -13.31 -6.79
N ALA A 382 -5.00 -13.55 -8.10
CA ALA A 382 -3.75 -14.04 -8.66
C ALA A 382 -2.60 -13.07 -8.40
N ALA A 383 -2.80 -11.76 -8.61
CA ALA A 383 -1.80 -10.74 -8.33
C ALA A 383 -1.42 -10.71 -6.84
N GLY A 384 -2.41 -10.79 -5.95
CA GLY A 384 -2.20 -10.85 -4.50
C GLY A 384 -1.46 -12.10 -4.04
N ILE A 385 -1.78 -13.27 -4.60
CA ILE A 385 -1.12 -14.55 -4.27
C ILE A 385 0.30 -14.58 -4.83
N ALA A 386 0.49 -14.26 -6.12
CA ALA A 386 1.77 -14.34 -6.80
C ALA A 386 2.81 -13.33 -6.26
N SER A 387 2.34 -12.21 -5.71
CA SER A 387 3.21 -11.19 -5.11
C SER A 387 3.69 -11.51 -3.70
N ARG A 388 3.26 -12.63 -3.12
CA ARG A 388 3.70 -13.07 -1.79
C ARG A 388 5.17 -13.48 -1.77
N PRO A 389 5.86 -13.30 -0.63
CA PRO A 389 7.22 -13.80 -0.46
C PRO A 389 7.33 -15.31 -0.75
N GLY A 390 8.30 -15.67 -1.59
CA GLY A 390 8.60 -17.04 -1.96
C GLY A 390 7.52 -17.74 -2.80
N VAL A 391 6.55 -17.03 -3.37
CA VAL A 391 5.54 -17.64 -4.25
C VAL A 391 5.96 -17.60 -5.71
N THR A 392 5.70 -18.71 -6.40
CA THR A 392 5.81 -18.81 -7.87
C THR A 392 4.45 -19.17 -8.45
N GLU A 393 4.00 -18.42 -9.45
CA GLU A 393 2.84 -18.75 -10.28
C GLU A 393 3.27 -19.56 -11.51
N THR A 394 2.46 -20.55 -11.88
CA THR A 394 2.51 -21.21 -13.19
C THR A 394 1.13 -21.11 -13.81
N ARG A 395 1.05 -20.53 -15.01
CA ARG A 395 -0.15 -20.51 -15.84
C ARG A 395 0.01 -21.53 -16.96
N ILE A 396 -1.01 -22.34 -17.19
CA ILE A 396 -0.99 -23.28 -18.32
C ILE A 396 -1.37 -22.55 -19.60
N GLU A 397 -0.41 -22.41 -20.52
CA GLU A 397 -0.64 -21.69 -21.77
C GLU A 397 -1.53 -22.47 -22.73
N PRO A 398 -2.42 -21.78 -23.47
CA PRO A 398 -3.12 -22.37 -24.60
C PRO A 398 -2.15 -22.96 -25.62
N GLY A 399 -2.44 -24.17 -26.11
CA GLY A 399 -1.58 -24.88 -27.06
C GLY A 399 -0.36 -25.59 -26.46
N SER A 400 -0.23 -25.62 -25.13
CA SER A 400 0.78 -26.45 -24.44
C SER A 400 0.51 -27.95 -24.59
N GLU A 401 1.48 -28.79 -24.22
CA GLU A 401 1.34 -30.26 -24.18
C GLU A 401 0.33 -30.73 -23.11
N MET A 402 -0.07 -29.84 -22.21
CA MET A 402 -1.08 -30.13 -21.19
C MET A 402 -2.47 -30.19 -21.81
N PRO A 403 -3.39 -31.02 -21.25
CA PRO A 403 -4.74 -31.15 -21.78
C PRO A 403 -5.46 -29.80 -21.92
N SER A 404 -6.21 -29.62 -23.00
CA SER A 404 -6.86 -28.34 -23.32
C SER A 404 -7.83 -27.85 -22.27
N TYR A 405 -8.42 -28.78 -21.51
CA TYR A 405 -9.27 -28.47 -20.36
C TYR A 405 -8.49 -27.94 -19.16
N THR A 406 -7.18 -27.72 -19.22
CA THR A 406 -6.40 -27.10 -18.13
C THR A 406 -5.80 -25.76 -18.54
N TRP A 407 -6.00 -25.36 -19.80
CA TRP A 407 -5.46 -24.10 -20.31
C TRP A 407 -6.09 -22.91 -19.59
N GLY A 408 -5.25 -21.95 -19.21
CA GLY A 408 -5.64 -20.79 -18.41
C GLY A 408 -5.59 -21.00 -16.90
N ASP A 409 -5.52 -22.24 -16.41
CA ASP A 409 -5.41 -22.52 -14.98
C ASP A 409 -4.12 -21.97 -14.39
N ARG A 410 -4.24 -21.46 -13.16
CA ARG A 410 -3.12 -20.89 -12.41
C ARG A 410 -2.84 -21.73 -11.18
N PHE A 411 -1.57 -22.04 -10.99
CA PHE A 411 -1.07 -22.84 -9.88
C PHE A 411 -0.04 -22.03 -9.09
N PHE A 412 -0.23 -21.97 -7.77
CA PHE A 412 0.64 -21.20 -6.88
C PHE A 412 1.41 -22.14 -5.95
N PHE A 413 2.72 -22.01 -5.98
CA PHE A 413 3.65 -22.84 -5.23
C PHE A 413 4.43 -21.99 -4.23
N ALA A 414 4.71 -22.56 -3.06
CA ALA A 414 5.70 -21.99 -2.14
C ALA A 414 7.07 -22.59 -2.50
N GLY A 415 8.04 -21.70 -2.73
CA GLY A 415 9.42 -21.99 -3.11
C GLY A 415 9.61 -22.59 -4.51
N ALA A 416 10.70 -23.34 -4.68
CA ALA A 416 11.23 -23.72 -5.98
C ALA A 416 10.73 -25.10 -6.44
N ASP A 417 10.39 -25.99 -5.49
CA ASP A 417 9.86 -27.32 -5.78
C ASP A 417 8.38 -27.22 -6.21
N ARG A 418 8.13 -27.03 -7.51
CA ARG A 418 6.81 -26.85 -8.15
C ARG A 418 5.94 -28.13 -8.18
N MET A 419 6.04 -28.96 -7.15
CA MET A 419 5.43 -30.29 -7.11
C MET A 419 3.99 -30.29 -6.61
N ARG A 420 3.65 -29.42 -5.66
CA ARG A 420 2.29 -29.37 -5.09
C ARG A 420 1.86 -27.92 -4.87
N PRO A 421 0.85 -27.43 -5.60
CA PRO A 421 0.33 -26.09 -5.38
C PRO A 421 -0.31 -26.01 -4.00
N PHE A 422 -0.21 -24.84 -3.34
CA PHE A 422 -0.97 -24.56 -2.12
C PHE A 422 -2.29 -23.84 -2.44
N ALA A 423 -2.38 -23.21 -3.61
CA ALA A 423 -3.58 -22.60 -4.13
C ALA A 423 -3.65 -22.76 -5.66
N THR A 424 -4.86 -22.74 -6.21
CA THR A 424 -5.09 -22.69 -7.66
C THR A 424 -6.26 -21.79 -8.00
N ILE A 425 -6.24 -21.16 -9.17
CA ILE A 425 -7.39 -20.49 -9.76
C ILE A 425 -7.75 -21.20 -11.06
N VAL A 426 -9.00 -21.67 -11.15
CA VAL A 426 -9.52 -22.41 -12.31
C VAL A 426 -10.77 -21.72 -12.85
N GLY A 427 -10.93 -21.69 -14.17
CA GLY A 427 -11.94 -20.86 -14.86
C GLY A 427 -12.90 -21.64 -15.76
N HIS A 428 -12.94 -22.96 -15.67
CA HIS A 428 -13.78 -23.81 -16.51
C HIS A 428 -14.14 -25.09 -15.76
N ASP A 429 -15.20 -25.76 -16.22
CA ASP A 429 -15.55 -27.08 -15.71
C ASP A 429 -14.70 -28.17 -16.38
N VAL A 430 -14.46 -29.27 -15.66
CA VAL A 430 -13.81 -30.48 -16.20
C VAL A 430 -14.87 -31.56 -16.39
N PRO A 431 -15.28 -31.88 -17.64
CA PRO A 431 -16.37 -32.81 -17.89
C PRO A 431 -16.16 -34.18 -17.23
N GLY A 432 -17.17 -34.64 -16.49
CA GLY A 432 -17.15 -35.93 -15.79
C GLY A 432 -16.31 -35.95 -14.51
N PHE A 433 -15.73 -34.82 -14.09
CA PHE A 433 -14.91 -34.72 -12.88
C PHE A 433 -15.32 -33.55 -11.98
N ASP A 434 -15.37 -32.33 -12.52
CA ASP A 434 -15.55 -31.11 -11.73
C ASP A 434 -16.43 -30.10 -12.47
N GLU A 435 -17.74 -30.34 -12.44
CA GLU A 435 -18.77 -29.52 -13.10
C GLU A 435 -19.75 -28.87 -12.11
N ARG A 436 -19.65 -29.26 -10.83
CA ARG A 436 -20.62 -28.85 -9.80
C ARG A 436 -20.54 -27.35 -9.46
N SER A 437 -19.41 -26.72 -9.76
CA SER A 437 -19.20 -25.29 -9.56
C SER A 437 -19.67 -24.40 -10.72
N ARG A 438 -20.11 -24.99 -11.85
CA ARG A 438 -20.65 -24.28 -13.03
C ARG A 438 -19.74 -23.17 -13.54
N LEU A 439 -18.45 -23.46 -13.64
CA LEU A 439 -17.42 -22.47 -14.00
C LEU A 439 -17.43 -22.11 -15.49
N SER A 440 -18.13 -22.87 -16.33
CA SER A 440 -18.28 -22.56 -17.76
C SER A 440 -19.15 -21.32 -18.04
N GLU A 441 -19.86 -20.78 -17.06
CA GLU A 441 -20.61 -19.53 -17.22
C GLU A 441 -19.64 -18.32 -17.28
N PRO A 442 -19.89 -17.31 -18.13
CA PRO A 442 -19.00 -16.16 -18.27
C PRO A 442 -18.70 -15.45 -16.95
N GLY A 443 -17.42 -15.13 -16.72
CA GLY A 443 -16.98 -14.36 -15.55
C GLY A 443 -16.82 -15.17 -14.27
N ARG A 444 -16.96 -16.50 -14.32
CA ARG A 444 -16.77 -17.37 -13.17
C ARG A 444 -15.37 -17.94 -13.08
N TYR A 445 -14.90 -18.08 -11.85
CA TYR A 445 -13.68 -18.78 -11.50
C TYR A 445 -13.81 -19.36 -10.09
N ARG A 446 -12.95 -20.32 -9.75
CA ARG A 446 -12.86 -20.87 -8.41
C ARG A 446 -11.44 -20.76 -7.88
N LEU A 447 -11.31 -20.13 -6.72
CA LEU A 447 -10.10 -20.17 -5.93
C LEU A 447 -10.12 -21.42 -5.05
N ASN A 448 -9.11 -22.26 -5.18
CA ASN A 448 -8.94 -23.47 -4.38
C ASN A 448 -7.74 -23.30 -3.45
N ILE A 449 -7.87 -23.71 -2.19
CA ILE A 449 -6.84 -23.54 -1.16
C ILE A 449 -6.62 -24.88 -0.44
N ALA A 450 -5.36 -25.30 -0.33
CA ALA A 450 -4.97 -26.49 0.40
C ALA A 450 -4.97 -26.23 1.92
N VAL A 451 -6.15 -26.14 2.54
CA VAL A 451 -6.33 -25.80 3.97
C VAL A 451 -5.86 -26.89 4.93
N GLY A 452 -5.72 -28.14 4.46
CA GLY A 452 -5.22 -29.26 5.26
C GLY A 452 -6.24 -29.80 6.25
N ARG A 453 -5.98 -31.00 6.78
CA ARG A 453 -7.00 -31.77 7.53
C ARG A 453 -7.47 -31.11 8.83
N ALA A 454 -6.57 -30.46 9.56
CA ALA A 454 -6.92 -29.82 10.83
C ALA A 454 -7.83 -28.61 10.58
N GLU A 455 -7.41 -27.71 9.68
CA GLU A 455 -8.19 -26.51 9.38
C GLU A 455 -9.50 -26.84 8.67
N PHE A 456 -9.53 -27.86 7.81
CA PHE A 456 -10.77 -28.36 7.22
C PHE A 456 -11.82 -28.72 8.28
N ARG A 457 -11.40 -29.41 9.37
CA ARG A 457 -12.31 -29.73 10.48
C ARG A 457 -12.80 -28.49 11.21
N ASN A 458 -11.92 -27.52 11.43
CA ASN A 458 -12.28 -26.26 12.08
C ASN A 458 -13.31 -25.49 11.26
N LEU A 459 -13.12 -25.43 9.94
CA LEU A 459 -13.99 -24.69 9.02
C LEU A 459 -15.37 -25.32 8.86
N PHE A 460 -15.45 -26.65 8.73
CA PHE A 460 -16.68 -27.32 8.31
C PHE A 460 -17.33 -28.20 9.38
N GLY A 461 -16.67 -28.42 10.53
CA GLY A 461 -17.20 -29.19 11.65
C GLY A 461 -17.11 -30.71 11.50
N TYR A 462 -16.47 -31.22 10.43
CA TYR A 462 -16.25 -32.64 10.16
C TYR A 462 -14.93 -32.88 9.42
N GLY A 463 -14.42 -34.11 9.44
CA GLY A 463 -13.18 -34.49 8.78
C GLY A 463 -13.27 -34.56 7.25
N PRO A 464 -12.17 -34.33 6.50
CA PRO A 464 -12.10 -34.60 5.06
C PRO A 464 -12.62 -35.99 4.67
N GLU A 465 -12.35 -36.99 5.50
CA GLU A 465 -12.79 -38.38 5.36
C GLU A 465 -14.32 -38.56 5.42
N GLU A 466 -15.05 -37.62 6.02
CA GLU A 466 -16.51 -37.65 6.17
C GLU A 466 -17.24 -36.90 5.04
N PHE A 467 -16.50 -36.23 4.14
CA PHE A 467 -17.08 -35.33 3.12
C PHE A 467 -18.17 -35.97 2.26
N ALA A 468 -18.05 -37.25 1.91
CA ALA A 468 -19.05 -37.96 1.10
C ALA A 468 -20.45 -37.97 1.75
N GLY A 469 -20.56 -37.94 3.08
CA GLY A 469 -21.84 -37.87 3.80
C GLY A 469 -22.45 -36.46 3.85
N HIS A 470 -21.68 -35.44 3.47
CA HIS A 470 -22.07 -34.03 3.53
C HIS A 470 -22.23 -33.40 2.13
N SER A 471 -21.61 -33.98 1.10
CA SER A 471 -21.49 -33.37 -0.23
C SER A 471 -22.81 -33.09 -0.94
N ASP A 472 -23.87 -33.85 -0.67
CA ASP A 472 -25.16 -33.69 -1.36
C ASP A 472 -25.97 -32.49 -0.83
N LYS A 473 -25.57 -31.93 0.31
CA LYS A 473 -26.23 -30.78 0.96
C LYS A 473 -25.63 -29.44 0.54
N LEU A 474 -24.57 -29.47 -0.28
CA LEU A 474 -23.76 -28.31 -0.63
C LEU A 474 -24.04 -27.86 -2.06
N ASP A 475 -24.32 -26.57 -2.23
CA ASP A 475 -24.36 -25.91 -3.54
C ASP A 475 -22.97 -25.38 -3.91
N PHE A 476 -22.19 -26.19 -4.63
CA PHE A 476 -20.82 -25.82 -5.05
C PHE A 476 -20.77 -24.70 -6.08
N ALA A 477 -21.91 -24.23 -6.58
CA ALA A 477 -22.01 -23.07 -7.47
C ALA A 477 -22.31 -21.77 -6.70
N GLN A 478 -22.52 -21.81 -5.38
CA GLN A 478 -22.71 -20.61 -4.58
C GLN A 478 -21.45 -19.74 -4.61
N THR A 479 -21.61 -18.47 -4.97
CA THR A 479 -20.50 -17.51 -5.03
C THR A 479 -20.23 -16.88 -3.66
N ASP A 480 -19.01 -16.41 -3.45
CA ASP A 480 -18.59 -15.72 -2.23
C ASP A 480 -18.94 -16.50 -0.95
N HIS A 481 -18.74 -17.82 -1.00
CA HIS A 481 -18.97 -18.72 0.12
C HIS A 481 -17.84 -19.74 0.23
N LEU A 482 -17.28 -19.87 1.43
CA LEU A 482 -16.23 -20.83 1.72
C LEU A 482 -16.81 -22.23 1.91
N MET A 483 -16.38 -23.17 1.07
CA MET A 483 -16.91 -24.53 1.05
C MET A 483 -15.77 -25.55 0.91
N PRO A 484 -15.98 -26.83 1.25
CA PRO A 484 -15.08 -27.89 0.83
C PRO A 484 -14.92 -27.89 -0.69
N HIS A 485 -13.76 -28.29 -1.20
CA HIS A 485 -13.58 -28.44 -2.64
C HIS A 485 -14.40 -29.63 -3.19
N PRO A 486 -15.16 -29.51 -4.30
CA PRO A 486 -16.06 -30.56 -4.79
C PRO A 486 -15.38 -31.92 -5.07
N ALA A 487 -14.18 -31.90 -5.69
CA ALA A 487 -13.39 -33.11 -5.94
C ALA A 487 -12.29 -33.41 -4.89
N TYR A 488 -11.60 -32.37 -4.38
CA TYR A 488 -10.41 -32.53 -3.55
C TYR A 488 -10.63 -32.33 -2.04
N ALA A 489 -11.87 -32.22 -1.56
CA ALA A 489 -12.18 -32.07 -0.13
C ALA A 489 -11.54 -33.17 0.74
N VAL A 490 -11.55 -34.43 0.29
CA VAL A 490 -10.94 -35.57 1.02
C VAL A 490 -9.41 -35.42 1.22
N GLN A 491 -8.76 -34.56 0.44
CA GLN A 491 -7.35 -34.20 0.57
C GLN A 491 -7.14 -32.96 1.47
N GLY A 492 -8.21 -32.40 2.02
CA GLY A 492 -8.20 -31.19 2.85
C GLY A 492 -8.14 -29.90 2.02
N TRP A 493 -8.83 -29.84 0.87
CA TRP A 493 -8.97 -28.62 0.08
C TRP A 493 -10.30 -27.94 0.34
N ALA A 494 -10.27 -26.61 0.42
CA ALA A 494 -11.44 -25.74 0.40
C ALA A 494 -11.47 -24.96 -0.92
N SER A 495 -12.62 -24.40 -1.24
CA SER A 495 -12.82 -23.58 -2.43
C SER A 495 -13.83 -22.47 -2.19
N VAL A 496 -13.67 -21.39 -2.95
CA VAL A 496 -14.63 -20.30 -3.06
C VAL A 496 -14.82 -20.02 -4.55
N VAL A 497 -16.07 -19.99 -5.02
CA VAL A 497 -16.40 -19.52 -6.38
C VAL A 497 -16.57 -18.01 -6.33
N ASN A 498 -15.90 -17.28 -7.21
CA ASN A 498 -15.89 -15.80 -7.24
C ASN A 498 -15.80 -15.19 -5.82
N PRO A 499 -14.65 -15.35 -5.11
CA PRO A 499 -14.38 -14.63 -3.87
C PRO A 499 -14.84 -13.18 -3.94
N GLY A 500 -15.58 -12.76 -2.92
CA GLY A 500 -16.16 -11.44 -2.77
C GLY A 500 -15.93 -10.88 -1.36
N PRO A 501 -16.61 -9.78 -1.00
CA PRO A 501 -16.42 -9.14 0.29
C PRO A 501 -16.74 -10.04 1.49
N ALA A 502 -17.64 -11.03 1.35
CA ALA A 502 -18.02 -11.89 2.49
C ALA A 502 -16.95 -12.92 2.86
N THR A 503 -16.07 -13.28 1.92
CA THR A 503 -14.99 -14.26 2.14
C THR A 503 -13.58 -13.66 2.13
N ALA A 504 -13.41 -12.38 1.80
CA ALA A 504 -12.11 -11.73 1.60
C ALA A 504 -11.11 -11.96 2.74
N ASP A 505 -11.48 -11.61 3.99
CA ASP A 505 -10.58 -11.73 5.15
C ASP A 505 -10.19 -13.19 5.43
N GLU A 506 -11.17 -14.09 5.31
CA GLU A 506 -10.96 -15.52 5.59
C GLU A 506 -10.11 -16.18 4.49
N VAL A 507 -10.32 -15.80 3.22
CA VAL A 507 -9.49 -16.23 2.10
C VAL A 507 -8.05 -15.77 2.29
N GLU A 508 -7.82 -14.51 2.66
CA GLU A 508 -6.47 -13.97 2.91
C GLU A 508 -5.75 -14.74 4.03
N ARG A 509 -6.46 -15.03 5.13
CA ARG A 509 -5.96 -15.85 6.25
C ARG A 509 -5.60 -17.27 5.80
N LEU A 510 -6.48 -17.92 5.05
CA LEU A 510 -6.28 -19.30 4.60
C LEU A 510 -5.15 -19.43 3.58
N LEU A 511 -5.02 -18.45 2.67
CA LEU A 511 -3.91 -18.40 1.71
C LEU A 511 -2.57 -18.31 2.42
N GLU A 512 -2.46 -17.48 3.46
CA GLU A 512 -1.22 -17.36 4.22
C GLU A 512 -0.88 -18.65 4.98
N GLN A 513 -1.86 -19.27 5.64
CA GLN A 513 -1.66 -20.55 6.32
C GLN A 513 -1.28 -21.68 5.35
N ALA A 514 -1.91 -21.73 4.18
CA ALA A 514 -1.62 -22.73 3.16
C ALA A 514 -0.21 -22.56 2.59
N ARG A 515 0.21 -21.31 2.34
CA ARG A 515 1.57 -20.96 1.89
C ARG A 515 2.61 -21.33 2.93
N ALA A 516 2.45 -20.90 4.19
CA ALA A 516 3.40 -21.20 5.26
C ALA A 516 3.58 -22.72 5.43
N ARG A 517 2.49 -23.48 5.43
CA ARG A 517 2.54 -24.95 5.49
C ARG A 517 3.21 -25.57 4.27
N ALA A 518 3.08 -24.95 3.09
CA ALA A 518 3.74 -25.42 1.88
C ALA A 518 5.25 -25.18 1.94
N ALA A 519 5.68 -24.00 2.36
CA ALA A 519 7.09 -23.67 2.59
C ALA A 519 7.73 -24.63 3.62
N ASP A 520 7.05 -24.89 4.73
CA ASP A 520 7.52 -25.83 5.76
C ASP A 520 7.72 -27.26 5.27
N ARG A 521 6.89 -27.70 4.31
CA ARG A 521 7.02 -29.04 3.71
C ARG A 521 8.22 -29.12 2.79
N GLU A 522 8.46 -28.08 2.00
CA GLU A 522 9.63 -28.01 1.12
C GLU A 522 10.93 -27.93 1.94
N HIS A 523 10.98 -27.10 2.98
CA HIS A 523 12.14 -27.01 3.86
C HIS A 523 12.48 -28.35 4.53
N ARG A 524 11.46 -29.12 4.94
CA ARG A 524 11.65 -30.48 5.48
C ARG A 524 12.11 -31.52 4.46
N ARG A 525 11.88 -31.30 3.16
CA ARG A 525 12.34 -32.18 2.08
C ARG A 525 13.78 -31.90 1.67
N ASN A 526 14.21 -30.64 1.78
CA ASN A 526 15.55 -30.18 1.41
C ASN A 526 16.59 -30.32 2.54
N ARG A 527 16.16 -30.72 3.74
CA ARG A 527 16.99 -31.18 4.85
C ARG A 527 17.10 -32.70 4.81
#